data_AF-A0AAF1A2Y9-F1
#
_entry.id   AF-A0AAF1A2Y9-F1
#
_cell.length_a   1.000
_cell.length_b   1.000
_cell.length_c   1.000
_cell.angle_alpha   90.00
_cell.angle_beta   90.00
_cell.angle_gamma   90.00
#
_symmetry.space_group_name_H-M   'P 1'
#
loop_
_entity.id
_entity.type
_entity.pdbx_description
1 polymer ?
#
loop_
_entity_poly.entity_id
_entity_poly.type
_entity_poly.pdbx_seq_one_letter_code
_entity_poly.pdbx_strand_id
1 'polypeptide(L)' 'MRMNPLVFHGSKVDEDPQEFIDEVCKILTIMDVGACEKAELAAYQLKEVAQILFDQWKGEKGNGYVVLWEEFKLSFLNRF' A
#
# COMPACT_ATOMS: atom_id res chain seq x y z
N MET A 1 25.99 -5.21 16.41
CA MET A 1 26.32 -4.74 15.05
C MET A 1 25.37 -3.60 14.71
N ARG A 2 25.87 -2.48 14.17
CA ARG A 2 25.03 -1.34 13.75
C ARG A 2 24.79 -1.49 12.25
N MET A 3 23.57 -1.88 11.86
CA MET A 3 23.20 -1.90 10.44
C MET A 3 23.11 -0.46 9.95
N ASN A 4 23.72 -0.17 8.80
CA ASN A 4 23.54 1.13 8.14
C ASN A 4 22.04 1.29 7.81
N PRO A 5 21.48 2.50 7.91
CA PRO A 5 20.11 2.72 7.48
C PRO A 5 19.98 2.33 6.00
N LEU A 6 19.13 1.35 5.70
CA LEU A 6 18.70 1.09 4.34
C LEU A 6 17.85 2.28 3.90
N VAL A 7 18.30 2.99 2.87
CA VAL A 7 17.54 4.10 2.29
C VAL A 7 16.46 3.49 1.41
N PHE A 8 15.20 3.65 1.82
CA PHE A 8 14.05 3.25 1.03
C PHE A 8 13.76 4.32 -0.01
N HIS A 9 13.90 3.98 -1.29
CA HIS A 9 13.69 4.90 -2.41
C HIS A 9 12.26 4.87 -2.99
N GLY A 10 11.35 4.10 -2.38
CA GLY A 10 10.00 3.88 -2.90
C GLY A 10 9.95 2.78 -3.98
N SER A 11 8.73 2.38 -4.36
CA SER A 11 8.49 1.52 -5.54
C SER A 11 8.42 2.36 -6.81
N LYS A 12 8.69 1.75 -7.97
CA LYS A 12 8.55 2.43 -9.27
C LYS A 12 7.06 2.52 -9.63
N VAL A 13 6.65 3.62 -10.25
CA VAL A 13 5.24 3.84 -10.67
C VAL A 13 4.75 2.82 -11.70
N ASP A 14 5.66 2.29 -12.52
CA ASP A 14 5.35 1.30 -13.56
C ASP A 14 5.73 -0.14 -13.17
N GLU A 15 5.97 -0.39 -11.88
CA GLU A 15 6.27 -1.73 -11.39
C GLU A 15 5.03 -2.62 -11.50
N ASP A 16 5.22 -3.84 -11.99
CA ASP A 16 4.14 -4.81 -12.06
C ASP A 16 3.65 -5.13 -10.62
N PRO A 17 2.34 -5.04 -10.34
CA PRO A 17 1.82 -5.28 -8.99
C PRO A 17 2.14 -6.68 -8.44
N GLN A 18 2.24 -7.70 -9.30
CA GLN A 18 2.58 -9.06 -8.89
C GLN A 18 4.07 -9.17 -8.56
N GLU A 19 4.93 -8.53 -9.36
CA GLU A 19 6.38 -8.47 -9.11
C GLU A 19 6.68 -7.78 -7.76
N PHE A 20 5.99 -6.67 -7.46
CA PHE A 20 6.10 -5.98 -6.17
C PHE A 20 5.71 -6.89 -5.00
N ILE A 21 4.59 -7.60 -5.10
CA ILE A 21 4.12 -8.53 -4.06
C ILE A 21 5.12 -9.67 -3.83
N ASP A 22 5.67 -10.23 -4.91
CA ASP A 22 6.64 -11.32 -4.84
C ASP A 22 7.95 -10.89 -4.18
N GLU A 23 8.44 -9.67 -4.45
CA GLU A 23 9.62 -9.11 -3.79
C GLU A 23 9.40 -8.89 -2.29
N VAL A 24 8.25 -8.29 -1.92
CA VAL A 24 7.89 -8.10 -0.50
C VAL A 24 7.78 -9.45 0.21
N CYS A 25 7.17 -10.46 -0.41
CA CYS A 25 7.04 -11.80 0.17
C CYS A 25 8.40 -12.48 0.37
N LYS A 26 9.36 -12.30 -0.55
CA LYS A 26 10.74 -12.79 -0.40
C LYS A 26 11.44 -12.13 0.80
N ILE A 27 11.34 -10.81 0.93
CA ILE A 27 11.95 -10.06 2.05
C ILE A 27 11.37 -10.53 3.39
N LEU A 28 10.04 -10.61 3.50
CA LEU A 28 9.37 -11.08 4.71
C LEU A 28 9.72 -12.53 5.06
N THR A 29 10.05 -13.35 4.07
CA THR A 29 10.52 -14.73 4.28
C THR A 29 11.98 -14.76 4.76
N ILE A 30 12.86 -13.92 4.21
CA ILE A 30 14.25 -13.77 4.70
C ILE A 30 14.29 -13.26 6.14
N MET A 31 13.36 -12.38 6.51
CA MET A 31 13.22 -11.84 7.86
C MET A 31 12.59 -12.80 8.87
N ASP A 32 12.17 -14.01 8.45
CA ASP A 32 11.46 -15.01 9.28
C ASP A 32 10.24 -14.45 10.02
N VAL A 33 9.55 -13.50 9.38
CA VAL A 33 8.38 -12.84 9.93
C VAL A 33 7.23 -13.85 9.95
N GLY A 34 6.54 -14.01 11.08
CA GLY A 34 5.40 -14.92 11.19
C GLY A 34 4.22 -14.44 10.34
N ALA A 35 3.31 -15.37 10.00
CA ALA A 35 2.16 -15.06 9.13
C ALA A 35 1.28 -13.91 9.65
N CYS A 36 1.18 -13.76 10.98
CA CYS A 36 0.47 -12.65 11.62
C CYS A 36 1.18 -11.32 11.39
N GLU A 37 2.50 -11.26 11.61
CA GLU A 37 3.25 -10.02 11.39
C GLU A 37 3.33 -9.65 9.90
N LYS A 38 3.36 -10.63 8.97
CA LYS A 38 3.23 -10.38 7.52
C LYS A 38 1.88 -9.76 7.17
N ALA A 39 0.78 -10.23 7.77
CA ALA A 39 -0.55 -9.68 7.56
C ALA A 39 -0.69 -8.26 8.14
N GLU A 40 -0.09 -7.99 9.30
CA GLU A 40 -0.03 -6.64 9.86
C GLU A 40 0.74 -5.67 8.97
N LEU A 41 1.93 -6.06 8.49
CA LEU A 41 2.73 -5.27 7.55
C LEU A 41 1.98 -4.98 6.26
N ALA A 42 1.33 -5.99 5.67
CA ALA A 42 0.49 -5.80 4.49
C ALA A 42 -0.68 -4.84 4.77
N ALA A 43 -1.33 -4.96 5.93
CA ALA A 43 -2.41 -4.04 6.33
C ALA A 43 -1.93 -2.60 6.53
N TYR A 44 -0.73 -2.40 7.08
CA TYR A 44 -0.11 -1.07 7.20
C TYR A 44 0.18 -0.46 5.82
N GLN A 45 0.74 -1.22 4.89
CA GLN A 45 1.00 -0.74 3.53
C GLN A 45 -0.30 -0.44 2.78
N LEU A 46 -1.30 -1.32 2.86
CA LEU A 46 -2.63 -1.10 2.27
C LEU A 46 -3.31 0.16 2.83
N LYS A 47 -3.10 0.48 4.12
CA LYS A 47 -3.60 1.71 4.73
C LYS A 47 -2.98 2.95 4.11
N GLU A 48 -1.66 2.98 3.89
CA GLU A 48 -0.99 4.13 3.27
C GLU A 48 -1.45 4.33 1.82
N VAL A 49 -1.54 3.23 1.06
CA VAL A 49 -2.07 3.23 -0.31
C VAL A 49 -3.51 3.73 -0.37
N ALA A 50 -4.37 3.29 0.56
CA ALA A 50 -5.76 3.73 0.66
C ALA A 50 -5.87 5.24 0.98
N GLN A 51 -4.96 5.79 1.79
CA GLN A 51 -4.92 7.22 2.09
C GLN A 51 -4.54 8.06 0.87
N ILE A 52 -3.47 7.68 0.16
CA ILE A 52 -3.03 8.37 -1.07
C ILE A 52 -4.15 8.36 -2.11
N LEU A 53 -4.82 7.21 -2.26
CA LEU A 53 -5.94 7.07 -3.19
C LEU A 53 -7.09 8.01 -2.83
N PHE A 54 -7.45 8.06 -1.54
CA PHE A 54 -8.52 8.94 -1.06
C PHE A 54 -8.19 10.42 -1.31
N ASP A 55 -6.95 10.84 -1.05
CA ASP A 55 -6.51 12.23 -1.25
C ASP A 55 -6.52 12.63 -2.73
N GLN A 56 -6.05 11.75 -3.63
CA GLN A 56 -6.13 11.96 -5.08
C GLN A 56 -7.59 12.15 -5.51
N TRP A 57 -8.45 11.23 -5.10
CA TRP A 57 -9.85 11.19 -5.54
C TRP A 57 -10.68 12.34 -4.98
N LYS A 58 -10.41 12.74 -3.74
CA LYS A 58 -11.00 13.95 -3.13
C LYS A 58 -10.54 15.22 -3.84
N GLY A 59 -9.28 15.28 -4.29
CA GLY A 59 -8.76 16.38 -5.11
C GLY A 59 -9.52 16.56 -6.41
N GLU A 60 -9.90 15.46 -7.08
CA GLU A 60 -10.67 15.48 -8.34
C GLU A 60 -12.11 15.95 -8.16
N LYS A 61 -12.77 15.56 -7.05
CA LYS A 61 -14.20 15.82 -6.81
C LYS A 61 -14.49 17.23 -6.28
N GLY A 62 -13.47 17.94 -5.80
CA GLY A 62 -13.57 19.32 -5.32
C GLY A 62 -14.08 19.46 -3.88
N ASN A 63 -13.87 20.66 -3.30
CA ASN A 63 -14.24 20.95 -1.92
C ASN A 63 -15.77 20.88 -1.72
N GLY A 64 -16.21 20.01 -0.79
CA GLY A 64 -17.61 19.84 -0.40
C GLY A 64 -18.22 18.50 -0.80
N TYR A 65 -17.52 17.68 -1.59
CA TYR A 65 -17.96 16.33 -1.91
C TYR A 65 -17.89 15.41 -0.68
N VAL A 66 -19.02 14.80 -0.33
CA VAL A 66 -19.08 13.78 0.73
C VAL A 66 -18.90 12.42 0.09
N VAL A 67 -17.76 11.79 0.39
CA VAL A 67 -17.46 10.44 -0.10
C VAL A 67 -18.29 9.42 0.67
N LEU A 68 -19.15 8.70 -0.05
CA LEU A 68 -19.87 7.56 0.53
C LEU A 68 -18.94 6.36 0.65
N TRP A 69 -19.05 5.64 1.77
CA TRP A 69 -18.22 4.46 2.04
C TRP A 69 -18.31 3.40 0.93
N GLU A 70 -19.50 3.16 0.39
CA GLU A 70 -19.70 2.20 -0.71
C GLU A 70 -19.00 2.63 -2.01
N GLU A 71 -18.97 3.93 -2.30
CA GLU A 71 -18.32 4.48 -3.48
C GLU A 71 -16.80 4.37 -3.39
N PHE A 72 -16.25 4.65 -2.20
CA PHE A 72 -14.83 4.49 -1.91
C PHE A 72 -14.40 3.03 -2.03
N LYS A 73 -15.15 2.10 -1.42
CA LYS A 73 -14.85 0.66 -1.52
C LYS A 73 -14.87 0.17 -2.96
N LEU A 74 -15.89 0.54 -3.74
CA LEU A 74 -15.98 0.13 -5.15
C LEU A 74 -14.80 0.67 -5.97
N SER A 75 -14.43 1.93 -5.75
CA SER A 75 -13.33 2.57 -6.46
C SER A 75 -11.96 2.00 -6.06
N PHE A 76 -11.79 1.68 -4.78
CA PHE A 76 -10.59 1.02 -4.26
C PHE A 76 -10.44 -0.40 -4.85
N LEU A 77 -11.51 -1.21 -4.81
CA LEU A 77 -11.52 -2.58 -5.34
C LEU A 77 -11.46 -2.67 -6.87
N ASN A 78 -11.80 -1.62 -7.61
CA ASN A 78 -11.63 -1.61 -9.08
C ASN A 78 -10.19 -1.28 -9.49
N ARG A 79 -9.37 -0.76 -8.57
CA ARG A 79 -7.99 -0.33 -8.84
C ARG A 79 -6.95 -1.42 -8.47
N PHE A 80 -7.37 -2.46 -7.77
CA PHE A 80 -6.59 -3.63 -7.34
C PHE A 80 -7.32 -4.91 -7.73
#